data_AF-A0A6P0N061-F1
#
_entry.id   AF-A0A6P0N061-F1
#
_cell.length_a   1.000
_cell.length_b   1.000
_cell.length_c   1.000
_cell.angle_alpha   90.00
_cell.angle_beta   90.00
_cell.angle_gamma   90.00
#
_symmetry.space_group_name_H-M   'P 1'
#
loop_
_entity.id
_entity.type
_entity.pdbx_description
1 polymer ?
#
loop_
_entity_poly.entity_id
_entity_poly.type
_entity_poly.pdbx_seq_one_letter_code
_entity_poly.pdbx_strand_id
1 'polypeptide(L)'
;MDKDQNLLILTIYIIGVTYVLYKAFQEIDKLITVKVESDAINQELEKHDLNDFMEVNFGFAPSYKFDELKDLQLTVKNKSNENPVHIEIDWDKSLITDLENNSRPMIWVNSDDMEEAPKSQDVGKIRPGQKCDFKLSDEKIKNALFPVKELKKAIKNGGQFNLQLLFKIEEPNTGKRHSCYLPCRFTPIKVHWTQAIVLALQPK
;
A
#
# COMPACT_ATOMS: atom_id res chain seq x y z
N MET A 1 32.99 -19.64 45.86
CA MET A 1 31.86 -19.04 45.11
C MET A 1 30.67 -19.95 45.36
N ASP A 2 29.69 -19.45 46.10
CA ASP A 2 28.66 -20.29 46.72
C ASP A 2 27.67 -20.82 45.67
N LYS A 3 27.23 -22.07 45.82
CA LYS A 3 26.38 -22.76 44.82
C LYS A 3 25.04 -22.03 44.66
N ASP A 4 24.55 -21.42 45.73
CA ASP A 4 23.32 -20.63 45.78
C ASP A 4 23.47 -19.26 45.07
N GLN A 5 24.64 -18.62 45.16
CA GLN A 5 24.92 -17.39 44.41
C GLN A 5 24.97 -17.67 42.90
N ASN A 6 25.57 -18.78 42.48
CA ASN A 6 25.59 -19.19 41.08
C ASN A 6 24.19 -19.49 40.55
N LEU A 7 23.35 -20.16 41.35
CA LEU A 7 21.96 -20.44 40.98
C LEU A 7 21.13 -19.14 40.85
N LEU A 8 21.33 -18.20 41.77
CA LEU A 8 20.64 -16.91 41.77
C LEU A 8 21.05 -16.05 40.56
N ILE A 9 22.35 -15.99 40.24
CA ILE A 9 22.86 -15.30 39.05
C ILE A 9 22.30 -15.92 37.77
N LEU A 10 22.30 -17.26 37.68
CA LEU A 10 21.74 -17.97 36.52
C LEU A 10 20.23 -17.68 36.35
N THR A 11 19.49 -17.65 37.46
CA THR A 11 18.05 -17.38 37.45
C THR A 11 17.76 -15.96 36.94
N ILE A 12 18.46 -14.95 37.47
CA ILE A 12 18.33 -13.56 37.01
C ILE A 12 18.70 -13.44 35.54
N TYR A 13 19.76 -14.13 35.10
CA TYR A 13 20.17 -14.14 33.70
C TYR A 13 19.10 -14.74 32.78
N ILE A 14 18.54 -15.89 33.13
CA ILE A 14 17.46 -16.54 32.35
C ILE A 14 16.24 -15.62 32.27
N ILE A 15 15.83 -15.00 33.37
CA ILE A 15 14.71 -14.05 33.38
C ILE A 15 15.00 -12.87 32.45
N GLY A 16 16.20 -12.30 32.54
CA GLY A 16 16.63 -11.18 31.69
C GLY A 16 16.62 -11.53 30.20
N VAL A 17 17.25 -12.66 29.83
CA VAL A 17 17.26 -13.14 28.43
C VAL A 17 15.86 -13.42 27.93
N THR A 18 15.03 -14.10 28.73
CA THR A 18 13.65 -14.42 28.36
C THR A 18 12.82 -13.15 28.16
N TYR A 19 13.01 -12.14 29.02
CA TYR A 19 12.34 -10.86 28.90
C TYR A 19 12.74 -10.10 27.62
N VAL A 20 14.03 -10.08 27.29
CA VAL A 20 14.53 -9.45 26.05
C VAL A 20 14.00 -10.17 24.82
N LEU A 21 14.04 -11.50 24.80
CA LEU A 21 13.47 -12.30 23.72
C LEU A 21 11.97 -12.06 23.57
N TYR A 22 11.23 -12.02 24.67
CA TYR A 22 9.80 -11.73 24.68
C TYR A 22 9.50 -10.36 24.06
N LYS A 23 10.25 -9.32 24.46
CA LYS A 23 10.15 -7.98 23.87
C LYS A 23 10.45 -7.99 22.37
N ALA A 24 11.49 -8.71 21.94
CA ALA A 24 11.86 -8.82 20.53
C ALA A 24 10.74 -9.49 19.71
N PHE A 25 10.18 -10.60 20.20
CA PHE A 25 9.04 -11.26 19.56
C PHE A 25 7.81 -10.34 19.47
N GLN A 26 7.51 -9.56 20.50
CA GLN A 26 6.40 -8.60 20.47
C GLN A 26 6.57 -7.51 19.41
N GLU A 27 7.80 -7.06 19.12
CA GLU A 27 8.05 -6.07 18.06
C GLU A 27 7.88 -6.69 16.67
N ILE A 28 8.35 -7.92 16.48
CA ILE A 28 8.20 -8.69 15.24
C ILE A 28 6.72 -8.99 14.96
N ASP A 29 5.94 -9.28 16.00
CA ASP A 29 4.50 -9.59 15.89
C ASP A 29 3.66 -8.43 15.34
N LYS A 30 4.21 -7.21 15.36
CA LYS A 30 3.57 -6.00 14.87
C LYS A 30 3.79 -5.74 13.38
N LEU A 31 4.61 -6.55 12.71
CA LEU A 31 4.90 -6.39 11.30
C LEU A 31 3.78 -6.96 10.42
N ILE A 32 3.32 -6.13 9.50
CA ILE A 32 2.29 -6.45 8.53
C ILE A 32 2.82 -6.17 7.12
N THR A 33 2.23 -6.82 6.12
CA THR A 33 2.44 -6.50 4.71
C THR A 33 1.12 -6.42 4.00
N VAL A 34 1.07 -5.72 2.88
CA VAL A 34 -0.11 -5.61 2.03
C VAL A 34 0.11 -6.47 0.80
N LYS A 35 -0.83 -7.36 0.51
CA LYS A 35 -0.87 -8.12 -0.74
C LYS A 35 -1.83 -7.46 -1.72
N VAL A 36 -1.39 -7.32 -2.96
CA VAL A 36 -2.18 -6.80 -4.08
C VAL A 36 -2.65 -7.96 -4.93
N GLU A 37 -3.93 -7.96 -5.30
CA GLU A 37 -4.48 -8.90 -6.29
C GLU A 37 -4.08 -8.45 -7.71
N SER A 38 -2.79 -8.54 -8.04
CA SER A 38 -2.24 -8.05 -9.31
C SER A 38 -2.84 -8.77 -10.53
N ASP A 39 -3.16 -10.06 -10.40
CA ASP A 39 -3.82 -10.82 -11.44
C ASP A 39 -5.22 -10.28 -11.75
N ALA A 40 -5.96 -9.84 -10.73
CA ALA A 40 -7.28 -9.23 -10.91
C ALA A 40 -7.19 -7.85 -11.58
N ILE A 41 -6.15 -7.07 -11.26
CA ILE A 41 -5.87 -5.80 -11.95
C ILE A 41 -5.61 -6.06 -13.42
N ASN A 42 -4.74 -7.01 -13.76
CA ASN A 42 -4.42 -7.35 -15.15
C ASN A 42 -5.66 -7.85 -15.91
N GLN A 43 -6.52 -8.65 -15.28
CA GLN A 43 -7.78 -9.09 -15.87
C GLN A 43 -8.75 -7.94 -16.17
N GLU A 44 -8.87 -6.95 -15.27
CA GLU A 44 -9.69 -5.77 -15.53
C GLU A 44 -9.07 -4.87 -16.61
N LEU A 45 -7.73 -4.76 -16.68
CA LEU A 45 -7.06 -4.07 -17.79
C LEU A 45 -7.32 -4.75 -19.13
N GLU A 46 -7.26 -6.08 -19.20
CA GLU A 46 -7.57 -6.85 -20.42
C GLU A 46 -9.03 -6.71 -20.83
N LYS A 47 -9.96 -6.78 -19.87
CA LYS A 47 -11.39 -6.63 -20.11
C LYS A 47 -11.78 -5.27 -20.68
N HIS A 48 -10.96 -4.25 -20.43
CA HIS A 48 -11.13 -2.90 -20.97
C HIS A 48 -10.21 -2.60 -22.16
N ASP A 49 -9.52 -3.61 -22.72
CA ASP A 49 -8.58 -3.48 -23.83
C ASP A 49 -7.42 -2.49 -23.55
N LEU A 50 -7.02 -2.37 -22.28
CA LEU A 50 -6.00 -1.41 -21.82
C LEU A 50 -4.61 -2.01 -21.68
N ASN A 51 -4.50 -3.32 -21.51
CA ASN A 51 -3.25 -4.00 -21.15
C ASN A 51 -2.13 -3.80 -22.21
N ASP A 52 -2.52 -3.60 -23.46
CA ASP A 52 -1.61 -3.36 -24.58
C ASP A 52 -0.83 -2.06 -24.45
N PHE A 53 -1.42 -1.02 -23.84
CA PHE A 53 -0.84 0.31 -23.76
C PHE A 53 -0.72 0.88 -22.34
N MET A 54 -1.28 0.21 -21.32
CA MET A 54 -1.24 0.65 -19.93
C MET A 54 -0.75 -0.47 -19.03
N GLU A 55 0.03 -0.10 -18.02
CA GLU A 55 0.45 -1.00 -16.95
C GLU A 55 0.30 -0.27 -15.62
N VAL A 56 -0.34 -0.93 -14.66
CA VAL A 56 -0.64 -0.40 -13.33
C VAL A 56 -0.04 -1.33 -12.30
N ASN A 57 0.87 -0.81 -11.49
CA ASN A 57 1.54 -1.56 -10.43
C ASN A 57 1.44 -0.81 -9.11
N PHE A 58 1.42 -1.54 -8.01
CA PHE A 58 1.48 -0.96 -6.67
C PHE A 58 2.75 -1.38 -5.95
N GLY A 59 3.48 -0.39 -5.44
CA GLY A 59 4.68 -0.56 -4.65
C GLY A 59 4.36 -0.59 -3.16
N PHE A 60 4.87 -1.61 -2.47
CA PHE A 60 4.78 -1.73 -1.01
C PHE A 60 6.16 -2.01 -0.43
N ALA A 61 6.43 -1.45 0.74
CA ALA A 61 7.55 -1.86 1.55
C ALA A 61 7.38 -3.34 1.96
N PRO A 62 8.48 -4.09 2.17
CA PRO A 62 8.40 -5.51 2.55
C PRO A 62 7.62 -5.75 3.85
N SER A 63 7.56 -4.76 4.73
CA SER A 63 6.77 -4.78 5.94
C SER A 63 6.54 -3.38 6.48
N TYR A 64 5.46 -3.22 7.23
CA TYR A 64 5.09 -2.01 7.95
C TYR A 64 4.81 -2.36 9.41
N LYS A 65 5.05 -1.44 10.34
CA LYS A 65 4.30 -1.45 11.60
C LYS A 65 2.87 -0.98 11.35
N PHE A 66 1.95 -1.34 12.23
CA PHE A 66 0.53 -1.00 12.10
C PHE A 66 0.24 0.50 11.90
N ASP A 67 1.08 1.37 12.45
CA ASP A 67 0.96 2.83 12.41
C ASP A 67 1.80 3.50 11.30
N GLU A 68 2.55 2.71 10.53
CA GLU A 68 3.45 3.18 9.47
C GLU A 68 2.83 3.08 8.06
N LEU A 69 1.71 2.36 7.89
CA LEU A 69 1.00 2.29 6.61
C LEU A 69 0.17 3.57 6.38
N LYS A 70 0.83 4.61 5.87
CA LYS A 70 0.25 5.95 5.64
C LYS A 70 -0.07 6.23 4.18
N ASP A 71 0.62 5.56 3.27
CA ASP A 71 0.50 5.80 1.84
C ASP A 71 0.59 4.52 1.02
N LEU A 72 0.06 4.58 -0.20
CA LEU A 72 0.19 3.56 -1.23
C LEU A 72 1.03 4.13 -2.38
N GLN A 73 2.04 3.41 -2.84
CA GLN A 73 2.76 3.81 -4.04
C GLN A 73 2.07 3.19 -5.26
N LEU A 74 1.62 4.03 -6.18
CA LEU A 74 1.03 3.64 -7.45
C LEU A 74 1.99 4.02 -8.57
N THR A 75 2.32 3.06 -9.41
CA THR A 75 3.05 3.26 -10.65
C THR A 75 2.10 3.03 -11.81
N VAL A 76 1.98 4.00 -12.71
CA VAL A 76 1.27 3.83 -13.98
C VAL A 76 2.22 4.13 -15.13
N LYS A 77 2.30 3.18 -16.07
CA LYS A 77 3.14 3.29 -17.26
C LYS A 77 2.27 3.25 -18.50
N ASN A 78 2.47 4.25 -19.36
CA ASN A 78 1.89 4.30 -20.69
C ASN A 78 2.90 3.71 -21.68
N LYS A 79 2.58 2.53 -22.23
CA LYS A 79 3.38 1.80 -23.22
C LYS A 79 3.10 2.25 -24.65
N SER A 80 2.12 3.13 -24.88
CA SER A 80 1.82 3.60 -26.23
C SER A 80 3.03 4.38 -26.80
N ASN A 81 3.43 4.04 -28.02
CA ASN A 81 4.49 4.72 -28.77
C ASN A 81 4.00 5.09 -30.17
N GLU A 82 3.66 4.09 -30.99
CA GLU A 82 3.29 4.30 -32.40
C GLU A 82 1.87 4.86 -32.57
N ASN A 83 0.94 4.45 -31.71
CA ASN A 83 -0.42 4.97 -31.62
C ASN A 83 -0.59 5.70 -30.28
N PRO A 84 -0.26 7.00 -30.20
CA PRO A 84 -0.14 7.71 -28.93
C PRO A 84 -1.50 7.82 -28.24
N VAL A 85 -1.68 7.15 -27.12
CA VAL A 85 -2.89 7.24 -26.29
C VAL A 85 -2.59 8.15 -25.11
N HIS A 86 -3.48 9.11 -24.83
CA HIS A 86 -3.37 9.95 -23.63
C HIS A 86 -4.14 9.30 -22.49
N ILE A 87 -3.46 9.10 -21.36
CA ILE A 87 -4.05 8.52 -20.16
C ILE A 87 -4.07 9.60 -19.09
N GLU A 88 -5.22 9.75 -18.44
CA GLU A 88 -5.47 10.73 -17.39
C GLU A 88 -6.10 10.04 -16.18
N ILE A 89 -5.61 10.32 -14.98
CA ILE A 89 -6.22 9.83 -13.73
C ILE A 89 -7.06 10.95 -13.12
N ASP A 90 -8.36 10.69 -12.93
CA ASP A 90 -9.29 11.60 -12.27
C ASP A 90 -9.32 11.28 -10.77
N TRP A 91 -8.49 12.00 -10.01
CA TRP A 91 -8.34 11.79 -8.57
C TRP A 91 -9.58 12.20 -7.77
N ASP A 92 -10.27 13.26 -8.18
CA ASP A 92 -11.50 13.74 -7.52
C ASP A 92 -12.63 12.70 -7.58
N LYS A 93 -12.56 11.75 -8.52
CA LYS A 93 -13.48 10.61 -8.66
C LYS A 93 -12.89 9.26 -8.24
N SER A 94 -11.65 9.25 -7.76
CA SER A 94 -10.99 8.04 -7.27
C SER A 94 -11.24 7.89 -5.77
N LEU A 95 -11.50 6.65 -5.34
CA LEU A 95 -11.98 6.35 -3.99
C LEU A 95 -11.18 5.23 -3.36
N ILE A 96 -10.93 5.33 -2.06
CA ILE A 96 -10.45 4.22 -1.24
C ILE A 96 -11.59 3.77 -0.32
N THR A 97 -11.90 2.48 -0.34
CA THR A 97 -12.81 1.84 0.60
C THR A 97 -12.00 1.30 1.76
N ASP A 98 -12.32 1.70 2.99
CA ASP A 98 -11.65 1.23 4.18
C ASP A 98 -12.02 -0.21 4.57
N LEU A 99 -11.38 -0.72 5.63
CA LEU A 99 -11.57 -2.08 6.15
C LEU A 99 -12.96 -2.32 6.77
N GLU A 100 -13.79 -1.29 6.90
CA GLU A 100 -15.17 -1.35 7.35
C GLU A 100 -16.17 -1.04 6.23
N ASN A 101 -15.70 -0.99 4.97
CA ASN A 101 -16.45 -0.66 3.77
C ASN A 101 -16.92 0.80 3.63
N ASN A 102 -16.38 1.74 4.41
CA ASN A 102 -16.64 3.16 4.19
C ASN A 102 -15.74 3.67 3.06
N SER A 103 -16.33 4.39 2.11
CA SER A 103 -15.57 4.99 1.00
C SER A 103 -15.14 6.41 1.34
N ARG A 104 -13.90 6.75 1.02
CA ARG A 104 -13.29 8.06 1.22
C ARG A 104 -12.60 8.51 -0.07
N PRO A 105 -12.49 9.81 -0.35
CA PRO A 105 -11.71 10.32 -1.47
C PRO A 105 -10.26 9.84 -1.37
N MET A 106 -9.71 9.39 -2.49
CA MET A 106 -8.28 9.13 -2.61
C MET A 106 -7.57 10.39 -3.09
N ILE A 107 -6.44 10.72 -2.48
CA ILE A 107 -5.65 11.87 -2.86
C ILE A 107 -4.22 11.47 -3.22
N TRP A 108 -3.66 12.07 -4.26
CA TRP A 108 -2.22 12.00 -4.51
C TRP A 108 -1.47 13.05 -3.71
N VAL A 109 -0.34 12.64 -3.13
CA VAL A 109 0.52 13.46 -2.29
C VAL A 109 1.78 13.75 -3.09
N ASN A 110 2.03 15.02 -3.37
CA ASN A 110 3.16 15.48 -4.19
C ASN A 110 4.43 15.82 -3.36
N SER A 111 4.29 15.96 -2.04
CA SER A 111 5.38 16.24 -1.10
C SER A 111 5.08 15.64 0.26
N ASP A 112 6.10 15.15 0.96
CA ASP A 112 5.97 14.59 2.32
C ASP A 112 5.56 15.63 3.37
N ASP A 113 5.76 16.93 3.07
CA ASP A 113 5.39 18.05 3.95
C ASP A 113 3.92 18.47 3.81
N MET A 114 3.15 17.79 2.96
CA MET A 114 1.75 18.13 2.71
C MET A 114 0.90 17.87 3.97
N GLU A 115 0.33 18.93 4.54
CA GLU A 115 -0.45 18.84 5.78
C GLU A 115 -1.93 18.60 5.55
N GLU A 116 -2.46 19.11 4.44
CA GLU A 116 -3.89 19.08 4.11
C GLU A 116 -4.10 18.67 2.65
N ALA A 117 -5.21 17.98 2.40
CA ALA A 117 -5.64 17.63 1.06
C ALA A 117 -5.89 18.91 0.23
N PRO A 118 -5.48 18.94 -1.05
CA PRO A 118 -5.76 20.08 -1.91
C PRO A 118 -7.27 20.10 -2.25
N LYS A 119 -7.86 21.28 -2.41
CA LYS A 119 -9.30 21.44 -2.71
C LYS A 119 -9.73 20.80 -4.04
N SER A 120 -8.80 20.66 -4.98
CA SER A 120 -8.95 19.92 -6.24
C SER A 120 -7.58 19.45 -6.66
N GLN A 121 -7.51 18.26 -7.24
CA GLN A 121 -6.27 17.68 -7.71
C GLN A 121 -6.16 17.86 -9.22
N ASP A 122 -4.98 18.32 -9.67
CA ASP A 122 -4.67 18.29 -11.10
C ASP A 122 -4.74 16.85 -11.61
N VAL A 123 -5.39 16.69 -12.76
CA VAL A 123 -5.52 15.40 -13.41
C VAL A 123 -4.13 14.83 -13.70
N GLY A 124 -3.87 13.59 -13.25
CA GLY A 124 -2.60 12.92 -13.48
C GLY A 124 -2.45 12.53 -14.94
N LYS A 125 -1.86 13.41 -15.77
CA LYS A 125 -1.63 13.15 -17.20
C LYS A 125 -0.39 12.29 -17.40
N ILE A 126 -0.53 11.20 -18.13
CA ILE A 126 0.54 10.23 -18.42
C ILE A 126 0.71 10.16 -19.93
N ARG A 127 1.79 10.78 -20.42
CA ARG A 127 2.08 10.85 -21.86
C ARG A 127 2.49 9.48 -22.42
N PRO A 128 2.34 9.26 -23.74
CA PRO A 128 2.90 8.09 -24.43
C PRO A 128 4.37 7.85 -24.04
N GLY A 129 4.72 6.60 -23.74
CA GLY A 129 6.05 6.17 -23.28
C GLY A 129 6.42 6.59 -21.85
N GLN A 130 5.58 7.35 -21.14
CA GLN A 130 5.88 7.86 -19.81
C GLN A 130 5.55 6.84 -18.71
N LYS A 131 6.40 6.79 -17.69
CA LYS A 131 6.13 6.16 -16.40
C LYS A 131 5.92 7.26 -15.36
N CYS A 132 4.80 7.22 -14.63
CA CYS A 132 4.51 8.12 -13.53
C CYS A 132 4.38 7.32 -12.24
N ASP A 133 5.04 7.79 -11.19
CA ASP A 133 4.97 7.23 -9.85
C ASP A 133 4.21 8.23 -8.96
N PHE A 134 3.21 7.74 -8.23
CA PHE A 134 2.27 8.52 -7.44
C PHE A 134 2.26 7.97 -6.01
N LYS A 135 2.33 8.86 -5.03
CA LYS A 135 2.12 8.53 -3.61
C LYS A 135 0.67 8.85 -3.27
N LEU A 136 -0.09 7.89 -2.77
CA LEU A 136 -1.53 8.04 -2.51
C LEU A 136 -1.83 7.98 -1.02
N SER A 137 -2.71 8.85 -0.55
CA SER A 137 -3.21 8.90 0.83
C SER A 137 -4.72 9.13 0.86
N ASP A 138 -5.36 8.97 2.01
CA ASP A 138 -6.66 9.59 2.27
C ASP A 138 -6.50 11.06 2.66
N GLU A 139 -7.62 11.75 2.91
CA GLU A 139 -7.67 13.16 3.33
C GLU A 139 -6.83 13.47 4.58
N LYS A 140 -6.42 12.46 5.36
CA LYS A 140 -5.63 12.58 6.58
C LYS A 140 -4.17 12.20 6.33
N ILE A 141 -3.49 12.96 5.47
CA ILE A 141 -2.13 12.71 4.94
C ILE A 141 -1.09 12.24 5.99
N LYS A 142 -1.09 12.83 7.20
CA LYS A 142 -0.09 12.50 8.24
C LYS A 142 -0.39 11.22 9.03
N ASN A 143 -1.64 10.75 8.98
CA ASN A 143 -2.12 9.63 9.76
C ASN A 143 -1.95 8.31 8.99
N ALA A 144 -2.01 7.19 9.71
CA ALA A 144 -2.14 5.89 9.06
C ALA A 144 -3.46 5.82 8.30
N LEU A 145 -3.45 5.18 7.11
CA LEU A 145 -4.63 5.00 6.27
C LEU A 145 -5.77 4.32 7.03
N PHE A 146 -5.41 3.40 7.92
CA PHE A 146 -6.34 2.62 8.71
C PHE A 146 -6.00 2.70 10.20
N PRO A 147 -6.99 2.87 11.08
CA PRO A 147 -6.83 2.69 12.51
C PRO A 147 -6.25 1.31 12.84
N VAL A 148 -5.27 1.26 13.75
CA VAL A 148 -4.59 0.01 14.17
C VAL A 148 -5.56 -1.08 14.63
N LYS A 149 -6.67 -0.69 15.26
CA LYS A 149 -7.70 -1.63 15.73
C LYS A 149 -8.40 -2.33 14.57
N GLU A 150 -8.79 -1.58 13.54
CA GLU A 150 -9.44 -2.09 12.33
C GLU A 150 -8.48 -2.97 11.53
N LEU A 151 -7.22 -2.54 11.40
CA LEU A 151 -6.18 -3.30 10.71
C LEU A 151 -5.91 -4.66 11.37
N LYS A 152 -5.84 -4.70 12.71
CA LYS A 152 -5.73 -5.96 13.47
C LYS A 152 -6.95 -6.87 13.30
N LYS A 153 -8.16 -6.29 13.26
CA LYS A 153 -9.41 -7.03 13.06
C LYS A 153 -9.46 -7.62 11.64
N ALA A 154 -9.10 -6.83 10.63
CA ALA A 154 -9.04 -7.26 9.24
C ALA A 154 -8.05 -8.42 9.05
N ILE A 155 -6.83 -8.32 9.57
CA ILE A 155 -5.83 -9.41 9.46
C ILE A 155 -6.33 -10.71 10.08
N LYS A 156 -7.07 -10.65 11.21
CA LYS A 156 -7.64 -11.84 11.86
C LYS A 156 -8.79 -12.44 11.07
N ASN A 157 -9.61 -11.60 10.43
CA ASN A 157 -10.86 -12.02 9.79
C ASN A 157 -10.74 -12.15 8.27
N GLY A 158 -9.58 -11.90 7.67
CA GLY A 158 -9.40 -11.85 6.22
C GLY A 158 -10.06 -10.63 5.57
N GLY A 159 -10.12 -9.49 6.29
CA GLY A 159 -10.65 -8.24 5.76
C GLY A 159 -9.79 -7.69 4.62
N GLN A 160 -10.44 -6.96 3.72
CA GLN A 160 -9.81 -6.38 2.52
C GLN A 160 -10.19 -4.91 2.43
N PHE A 161 -9.38 -4.14 1.70
CA PHE A 161 -9.69 -2.78 1.31
C PHE A 161 -9.53 -2.63 -0.19
N ASN A 162 -10.25 -1.68 -0.79
CA ASN A 162 -10.28 -1.50 -2.23
C ASN A 162 -9.89 -0.07 -2.60
N LEU A 163 -9.17 0.08 -3.70
CA LEU A 163 -8.94 1.36 -4.36
C LEU A 163 -9.62 1.32 -5.72
N GLN A 164 -10.46 2.28 -6.00
CA GLN A 164 -11.10 2.45 -7.30
C GLN A 164 -10.51 3.69 -7.97
N LEU A 165 -9.74 3.47 -9.03
CA LEU A 165 -9.15 4.54 -9.84
C LEU A 165 -10.01 4.81 -11.06
N LEU A 166 -10.28 6.08 -11.38
CA LEU A 166 -10.91 6.46 -12.63
C LEU A 166 -9.86 6.90 -13.64
N PHE A 167 -9.70 6.13 -14.71
CA PHE A 167 -8.89 6.53 -15.85
C PHE A 167 -9.77 7.13 -16.94
N LYS A 168 -9.31 8.22 -17.53
CA LYS A 168 -9.82 8.81 -18.77
C LYS A 168 -8.79 8.56 -19.85
N ILE A 169 -9.25 8.03 -20.97
CA ILE A 169 -8.40 7.61 -22.07
C ILE A 169 -8.87 8.34 -23.32
N GLU A 170 -7.91 8.97 -24.01
CA GLU A 170 -8.15 9.71 -25.24
C GLU A 170 -7.20 9.22 -26.34
N GLU A 171 -7.81 8.75 -27.42
CA GLU A 171 -7.12 8.39 -28.66
C GLU A 171 -7.17 9.58 -29.63
N PRO A 172 -6.06 10.30 -29.85
CA PRO A 172 -6.03 11.48 -30.71
C PRO A 172 -6.30 11.14 -32.18
N ASN A 173 -5.91 9.94 -32.64
CA ASN A 173 -6.07 9.53 -34.04
C ASN A 173 -7.53 9.25 -34.41
N THR A 174 -8.34 8.76 -33.46
CA THR A 174 -9.74 8.40 -33.68
C THR A 174 -10.71 9.41 -33.07
N GLY A 175 -10.21 10.30 -32.19
CA GLY A 175 -11.02 11.20 -31.37
C GLY A 175 -11.85 10.49 -30.31
N LYS A 176 -11.65 9.17 -30.11
CA LYS A 176 -12.39 8.40 -29.12
C LYS A 176 -11.94 8.78 -27.72
N ARG A 177 -12.92 9.03 -26.86
CA ARG A 177 -12.73 9.25 -25.43
C ARG A 177 -13.59 8.27 -24.68
N HIS A 178 -12.98 7.56 -23.73
CA HIS A 178 -13.70 6.69 -22.82
C HIS A 178 -13.12 6.81 -21.42
N SER A 179 -13.88 6.37 -20.44
CA SER A 179 -13.45 6.36 -19.05
C SER A 179 -13.71 4.97 -18.47
N CYS A 180 -12.79 4.47 -17.66
CA CYS A 180 -12.88 3.16 -17.04
C CYS A 180 -12.53 3.24 -15.56
N TYR A 181 -13.26 2.51 -14.75
CA TYR A 181 -12.94 2.33 -13.35
C TYR A 181 -12.09 1.07 -13.20
N LEU A 182 -10.94 1.21 -12.57
CA LEU A 182 -10.05 0.09 -12.24
C LEU A 182 -10.16 -0.21 -10.74
N PRO A 183 -10.90 -1.25 -10.35
CA PRO A 183 -10.92 -1.71 -8.97
C PRO A 183 -9.63 -2.49 -8.64
N CYS A 184 -8.95 -2.07 -7.59
CA CYS A 184 -7.72 -2.67 -7.09
C CYS A 184 -7.97 -3.18 -5.67
N ARG A 185 -7.81 -4.49 -5.44
CA ARG A 185 -8.04 -5.09 -4.12
C ARG A 185 -6.74 -5.34 -3.37
N PHE A 186 -6.79 -5.07 -2.08
CA PHE A 186 -5.66 -5.22 -1.18
C PHE A 186 -6.05 -6.00 0.06
N THR A 187 -5.19 -6.94 0.45
CA THR A 187 -5.36 -7.73 1.66
C THR A 187 -4.20 -7.48 2.61
N PRO A 188 -4.42 -6.81 3.75
CA PRO A 188 -3.42 -6.73 4.80
C PRO A 188 -3.24 -8.12 5.44
N ILE A 189 -1.99 -8.56 5.55
CA ILE A 189 -1.65 -9.83 6.17
C ILE A 189 -0.53 -9.64 7.19
N LYS A 190 -0.46 -10.53 8.17
CA LYS A 190 0.67 -10.58 9.10
C LYS A 190 1.89 -11.16 8.40
N VAL A 191 3.05 -10.56 8.62
CA VAL A 191 4.31 -11.12 8.11
C VAL A 191 4.60 -12.43 8.84
N HIS A 192 5.01 -13.46 8.11
CA HIS A 192 5.39 -14.72 8.73
C HIS A 192 6.62 -14.52 9.61
N TRP A 193 6.65 -15.12 10.80
CA TRP A 193 7.66 -14.83 11.82
C TRP A 193 9.11 -15.02 11.33
N THR A 194 9.37 -16.00 10.45
CA THR A 194 10.70 -16.20 9.86
C THR A 194 11.15 -15.03 8.99
N GLN A 195 10.24 -14.51 8.15
CA GLN A 195 10.51 -13.33 7.30
C GLN A 195 10.64 -12.07 8.16
N ALA A 196 9.80 -11.96 9.18
CA ALA A 196 9.80 -10.83 10.11
C ALA A 196 11.10 -10.75 10.92
N ILE A 197 11.71 -11.88 11.32
CA ILE A 197 13.05 -11.92 11.92
C ILE A 197 14.11 -11.42 10.94
N VAL A 198 14.10 -11.92 9.70
CA VAL A 198 15.09 -11.51 8.69
C VAL A 198 15.02 -10.00 8.46
N LEU A 199 13.82 -9.44 8.32
CA LEU A 199 13.60 -8.00 8.16
C LEU A 199 14.04 -7.20 9.39
N ALA A 200 13.82 -7.72 10.60
CA ALA A 200 14.24 -7.06 11.84
C ALA A 200 15.77 -7.06 12.05
N LEU A 201 16.49 -7.99 11.43
CA LEU A 201 17.95 -8.11 11.52
C LEU A 201 18.69 -7.35 10.41
N GLN A 202 17.98 -6.85 9.40
CA GLN A 202 18.60 -6.02 8.36
C GLN A 202 18.95 -4.64 8.94
N PRO A 203 20.18 -4.13 8.70
CA PRO A 203 20.53 -2.77 9.09
C PRO A 203 19.64 -1.79 8.33
N LYS A 204 19.00 -0.87 9.06
CA LYS A 204 18.21 0.23 8.51
C LYS A 204 19.11 1.36 8.02
#